data_AF-A0A8H7VPS8-F1
#
_entry.id   AF-A0A8H7VPS8-F1
#
_cell.length_a   1.000
_cell.length_b   1.000
_cell.length_c   1.000
_cell.angle_alpha   90.00
_cell.angle_beta   90.00
_cell.angle_gamma   90.00
#
_symmetry.space_group_name_H-M   'P 1'
#
loop_
_entity.id
_entity.type
_entity.pdbx_description
1 polymer ?
#
loop_
_entity_poly.entity_id
_entity_poly.type
_entity_poly.pdbx_seq_one_letter_code
_entity_poly.pdbx_strand_id
1 'polypeptide(L)' 'MTQHTLNESNNIPENCKLYEMVQYQCEANINNIECTPFVRLFLKCAGIPTVEVTPEYDQYGEPMTR' A
#
# COMPACT_ATOMS: atom_id res chain seq x y z
N MET A 1 -12.58 14.00 24.70
CA MET A 1 -13.25 13.51 23.48
C MET A 1 -12.89 14.47 22.37
N THR A 2 -11.98 14.09 21.49
CA THR A 2 -11.59 14.92 20.35
C THR A 2 -11.67 14.03 19.12
N GLN A 3 -12.76 14.22 18.37
CA GLN A 3 -13.00 13.63 17.07
C GLN A 3 -11.95 14.20 16.10
N HIS A 4 -11.08 13.34 15.56
CA HIS A 4 -10.28 13.67 14.40
C HIS A 4 -11.09 13.31 13.16
N THR A 5 -11.69 14.33 12.56
CA THR A 5 -12.27 14.33 11.22
C THR A 5 -11.18 13.99 10.21
N LEU A 6 -11.35 12.89 9.48
CA LEU A 6 -10.53 12.52 8.33
C LEU A 6 -10.82 13.52 7.19
N ASN A 7 -10.02 14.58 7.13
CA ASN A 7 -9.91 15.39 5.92
C ASN A 7 -8.94 14.69 4.97
N GLU A 8 -9.46 14.21 3.85
CA GLU A 8 -8.72 13.68 2.69
C GLU A 8 -7.84 14.77 2.06
N SER A 9 -6.70 15.03 2.68
CA SER A 9 -5.57 15.64 2.02
C SER A 9 -4.39 14.70 2.20
N ASN A 10 -3.89 14.19 1.07
CA ASN A 10 -2.71 13.33 0.93
C ASN A 10 -1.46 13.98 1.53
N ASN A 11 -1.41 14.13 2.84
CA ASN A 11 -0.28 14.73 3.55
C ASN A 11 0.75 13.64 3.81
N ILE A 12 1.46 13.25 2.75
CA ILE A 12 2.79 12.69 2.91
C ILE A 12 3.58 13.74 3.70
N PRO A 13 4.12 13.43 4.90
CA PRO A 13 4.85 14.42 5.69
C PRO A 13 6.01 15.02 4.89
N GLU A 14 6.39 16.28 5.17
CA GLU A 14 7.36 17.03 4.35
C GLU A 14 8.72 16.33 4.16
N ASN A 15 9.12 15.48 5.11
CA ASN A 15 10.35 14.70 5.08
C ASN A 15 10.15 13.25 4.59
N CYS A 16 8.99 12.94 4.02
CA CYS A 16 8.62 11.63 3.54
C CYS A 16 8.39 11.62 2.02
N LYS A 17 8.57 10.45 1.42
CA LYS A 17 8.22 10.19 0.02
C LYS A 17 7.55 8.83 -0.08
N LEU A 18 6.44 8.79 -0.79
CA LEU A 18 5.73 7.56 -1.14
C LEU A 18 6.37 6.94 -2.38
N TYR A 19 6.62 5.65 -2.34
CA TYR A 19 7.16 4.84 -3.41
C TYR A 19 6.19 3.72 -3.74
N GLU A 20 6.05 3.45 -5.03
CA GLU A 20 5.26 2.33 -5.54
C GLU A 20 6.20 1.25 -6.07
N MET A 21 5.88 -0.01 -5.77
CA MET A 21 6.54 -1.19 -6.32
C MET A 21 5.49 -2.16 -6.84
N VAL A 22 5.60 -2.51 -8.12
CA VAL A 22 4.79 -3.59 -8.71
C VAL A 22 5.57 -4.89 -8.56
N GLN A 23 4.93 -5.89 -7.95
CA GLN A 23 5.45 -7.25 -7.84
C GLN A 23 4.50 -8.22 -8.53
N TYR A 24 4.98 -9.41 -8.88
CA TYR A 24 4.18 -10.44 -9.53
C TYR A 24 4.17 -11.68 -8.65
N GLN A 25 2.98 -12.15 -8.32
CA GLN A 25 2.79 -13.46 -7.70
C GLN A 25 2.52 -14.45 -8.83
N CYS A 26 3.39 -15.45 -8.97
CA CYS A 26 3.27 -16.46 -10.01
C CYS A 26 2.86 -17.81 -9.42
N GLU A 27 1.87 -18.43 -10.04
CA GLU A 27 1.37 -19.76 -9.70
C GLU A 27 1.54 -20.68 -10.91
N ALA A 28 2.15 -21.85 -10.67
CA ALA A 28 2.36 -22.84 -11.71
C ALA A 28 1.17 -23.80 -11.76
N ASN A 29 0.51 -23.85 -12.91
CA ASN A 29 -0.51 -24.84 -13.24
C ASN A 29 0.07 -25.95 -14.11
N ILE A 30 -0.73 -26.99 -14.38
CA ILE A 30 -0.32 -28.14 -15.21
C ILE A 30 0.13 -27.69 -16.62
N ASN A 31 -0.46 -26.62 -17.16
CA ASN A 31 -0.28 -26.21 -18.55
C ASN A 31 0.48 -24.88 -18.72
N ASN A 32 0.60 -24.07 -17.66
CA ASN A 32 1.15 -22.72 -17.75
C ASN A 32 1.66 -22.21 -16.39
N ILE A 33 2.32 -21.05 -16.42
CA ILE A 33 2.58 -20.23 -15.25
C ILE A 33 1.75 -18.97 -15.40
N GLU A 34 0.90 -18.69 -14.42
CA GLU A 34 0.08 -17.49 -14.37
C GLU A 34 0.68 -16.52 -13.34
N CYS A 35 0.95 -15.29 -13.74
CA CYS A 35 1.53 -14.26 -12.87
C CYS A 35 0.56 -13.09 -12.74
N THR A 36 0.10 -12.84 -11.52
CA THR A 36 -0.81 -11.73 -11.23
C THR A 36 -0.02 -10.58 -10.61
N PRO A 37 -0.07 -9.37 -11.19
CA PRO A 37 0.59 -8.21 -10.61
C PRO A 37 -0.14 -7.75 -9.35
N PHE A 38 0.62 -7.30 -8.35
CA PHE A 38 0.10 -6.61 -7.18
C PHE A 38 1.01 -5.44 -6.81
N VAL A 39 0.40 -4.37 -6.29
CA VAL A 39 1.09 -3.12 -5.97
C VAL A 39 1.41 -3.09 -4.47
N ARG A 40 2.63 -2.71 -4.13
CA ARG A 40 3.03 -2.34 -2.77
C ARG A 40 3.39 -0.86 -2.70
N LEU A 41 2.93 -0.21 -1.63
CA LEU A 41 3.25 1.18 -1.33
C LEU A 41 4.20 1.24 -0.15
N PHE A 42 5.27 2.04 -0.27
CA PHE A 42 6.29 2.20 0.76
C PHE A 42 6.45 3.68 1.10
N LEU A 43 6.35 3.99 2.39
CA LEU A 43 6.64 5.33 2.89
C LEU A 43 8.07 5.37 3.41
N LYS A 44 8.90 6.23 2.81
CA LYS A 44 10.27 6.47 3.23
C LYS A 44 10.39 7.89 3.77
N CYS A 45 10.77 8.03 5.03
CA CYS A 45 11.01 9.33 5.66
C CYS A 45 12.48 9.47 6.11
N ALA A 46 12.98 10.70 6.17
CA ALA A 46 14.34 10.95 6.63
C ALA A 46 14.53 10.51 8.09
N GLY A 47 15.60 9.76 8.36
CA GLY A 47 16.00 9.36 9.72
C GLY A 47 15.26 8.18 10.33
N ILE A 48 14.32 7.54 9.61
CA ILE A 48 13.60 6.35 10.07
C ILE A 48 13.59 5.24 9.00
N PRO A 49 13.33 3.97 9.39
CA PRO A 49 13.16 2.88 8.44
C PRO A 49 12.02 3.13 7.45
N THR A 50 12.14 2.56 6.25
CA THR A 50 11.05 2.54 5.28
C THR A 50 9.97 1.55 5.74
N VAL A 51 8.71 1.94 5.62
CA VAL A 51 7.56 1.14 6.08
C VAL A 51 6.64 0.84 4.90
N GLU A 52 6.15 -0.40 4.81
CA GLU A 52 5.10 -0.75 3.85
C GLU A 52 3.75 -0.22 4.35
N VAL A 53 3.08 0.57 3.52
CA VAL A 53 1.80 1.24 3.80
C VAL A 53 0.73 0.85 2.78
N THR A 54 0.91 -0.28 2.09
CA THR A 54 -0.09 -0.85 1.18
C THR A 54 -1.42 -1.05 1.93
N PRO A 55 -2.52 -0.39 1.52
CA PRO A 55 -3.82 -0.59 2.14
C PRO A 55 -4.34 -2.00 1.86
N GLU A 56 -4.97 -2.60 2.87
CA GLU A 56 -5.79 -3.79 2.68
C GLU A 56 -7.17 -3.32 2.21
N TYR A 57 -7.74 -3.97 1.19
CA TYR A 57 -9.07 -3.63 0.69
C TYR A 57 -10.07 -4.72 1.08
N ASP A 58 -11.28 -4.31 1.41
CA ASP A 58 -12.38 -5.25 1.66
C ASP A 58 -12.97 -5.82 0.35
N GLN A 59 -13.97 -6.69 0.49
CA GLN A 59 -14.66 -7.32 -0.63
C GLN A 59 -15.41 -6.33 -1.55
N TYR A 60 -15.59 -5.08 -1.12
CA TYR A 60 -16.22 -4.00 -1.87
C TYR A 60 -15.19 -3.04 -2.49
N GLY A 61 -13.89 -3.27 -2.26
CA GLY A 61 -12.81 -2.43 -2.76
C GLY A 61 -12.58 -1.18 -1.90
N GLU A 62 -13.08 -1.14 -0.67
CA GLU A 62 -12.84 -0.04 0.26
C GLU A 62 -11.59 -0.33 1.11
N PRO A 63 -10.71 0.67 1.34
CA PRO A 63 -9.52 0.48 2.15
C PRO A 63 -9.92 0.23 3.62
N MET A 64 -9.52 -0.91 4.16
CA MET A 64 -9.65 -1.22 5.58
C MET A 64 -8.72 -0.31 6.39
N THR A 65 -9.31 0.44 7.33
CA THR A 65 -8.53 1.16 8.35
C THR A 65 -7.97 0.16 9.36
N ARG A 66 -6.63 0.12 9.48
CA ARG A 66 -5.93 -0.62 10.53
C ARG A 66 -6.04 0.05 11.89
#